data_AF-A0A9X7JJY5-F1
#
_entry.id   AF-A0A9X7JJY5-F1
#
_cell.length_a   1.000
_cell.length_b   1.000
_cell.length_c   1.000
_cell.angle_alpha   90.00
_cell.angle_beta   90.00
_cell.angle_gamma   90.00
#
_symmetry.space_group_name_H-M   'P 1'
#
loop_
_entity.id
_entity.type
_entity.pdbx_description
1 polymer ?
#
loop_
_entity_poly.entity_id
_entity_poly.type
_entity_poly.pdbx_seq_one_letter_code
_entity_poly.pdbx_strand_id
1 'polypeptide(L)'
;MAKQERAVRTRRLILEAAGAVFDEFGYESTTIAQILARAGVTKGALYFHFASKEELARGVLGQALTIEGILPQESRLQEWVDVGMVLAHRLPGEPLLSASIRLSADRKARDLFGTSWPAWIDFIAGQLAEAKAQGEVLPHVDPGATATLFVGAWTGVEILATAHGESGALEKRIALLYDTFLPGVAVPGALRNLDTAPDRGARVWKAHQAQKAQQEQQEAQQEAGSQEEAAAATTA
;
A
#
# COMPACT_ATOMS: atom_id res chain seq x y z
N MET A 1 16.86 1.07 22.64
CA MET A 1 16.25 1.37 21.34
C MET A 1 16.80 0.45 20.23
N ALA A 2 18.12 0.30 20.08
CA ALA A 2 18.75 -0.58 19.08
C ALA A 2 18.24 -2.05 18.98
N LYS A 3 17.85 -2.69 20.09
CA LYS A 3 17.31 -4.07 20.07
C LYS A 3 15.92 -4.14 19.43
N GLN A 4 15.10 -3.12 19.63
CA GLN A 4 13.74 -3.03 19.10
C GLN A 4 13.75 -2.68 17.61
N GLU A 5 14.60 -1.74 17.20
CA GLU A 5 14.85 -1.43 15.78
C GLU A 5 15.35 -2.65 15.00
N ARG A 6 16.29 -3.41 15.57
CA ARG A 6 16.77 -4.65 14.95
C ARG A 6 15.67 -5.70 14.82
N ALA A 7 14.79 -5.82 15.82
CA ALA A 7 13.65 -6.75 15.78
C ALA A 7 12.62 -6.32 14.72
N VAL A 8 12.32 -5.03 14.59
CA VAL A 8 11.42 -4.48 13.56
C VAL A 8 11.99 -4.73 12.16
N ARG A 9 13.28 -4.43 11.96
CA ARG A 9 13.97 -4.67 10.68
C ARG A 9 13.97 -6.16 10.30
N THR A 10 14.26 -7.04 11.26
CA THR A 10 14.28 -8.50 11.02
C THR A 10 12.88 -9.01 10.67
N ARG A 11 11.84 -8.56 11.40
CA ARG A 11 10.44 -8.89 11.09
C ARG A 11 10.07 -8.47 9.67
N ARG A 12 10.43 -7.24 9.26
CA ARG A 12 10.18 -6.72 7.91
C ARG A 12 10.89 -7.54 6.84
N LEU A 13 12.17 -7.85 7.03
CA LEU A 13 12.94 -8.71 6.10
C LEU A 13 12.29 -10.09 5.92
N ILE A 14 11.80 -10.68 7.01
CA ILE A 14 11.09 -11.96 6.95
C ILE A 14 9.78 -11.84 6.15
N LEU A 15 9.01 -10.76 6.36
CA LEU A 15 7.78 -10.51 5.60
C LEU A 15 8.06 -10.28 4.12
N GLU A 16 9.06 -9.48 3.76
CA GLU A 16 9.45 -9.22 2.38
C GLU A 16 9.85 -10.51 1.66
N ALA A 17 10.65 -11.36 2.31
CA ALA A 17 11.01 -12.67 1.80
C ALA A 17 9.78 -13.59 1.65
N ALA A 18 8.90 -13.60 2.65
CA ALA A 18 7.67 -14.38 2.62
C ALA A 18 6.76 -13.97 1.47
N GLY A 19 6.51 -12.66 1.33
CA GLY A 19 5.72 -12.09 0.25
C GLY A 19 6.28 -12.50 -1.11
N ALA A 20 7.58 -12.33 -1.34
CA ALA A 20 8.19 -12.71 -2.61
C ALA A 20 8.07 -14.21 -2.94
N VAL A 21 8.21 -15.10 -1.95
CA VAL A 21 8.05 -16.56 -2.17
C VAL A 21 6.57 -16.92 -2.39
N PHE A 22 5.64 -16.30 -1.65
CA PHE A 22 4.20 -16.46 -1.88
C PHE A 22 3.76 -15.94 -3.25
N ASP A 23 4.34 -14.84 -3.73
CA ASP A 23 4.08 -14.27 -5.04
C ASP A 23 4.52 -15.21 -6.17
N GLU A 24 5.68 -15.86 -5.98
CA GLU A 24 6.31 -16.75 -6.97
C GLU A 24 5.71 -18.15 -7.02
N PHE A 25 5.41 -18.76 -5.85
CA PHE A 25 4.99 -20.16 -5.76
C PHE A 25 3.56 -20.36 -5.25
N GLY A 26 2.89 -19.29 -4.80
CA GLY A 26 1.63 -19.39 -4.07
C GLY A 26 1.79 -19.89 -2.63
N TYR A 27 0.74 -19.75 -1.82
CA TYR A 27 0.79 -20.12 -0.39
C TYR A 27 1.06 -21.61 -0.16
N GLU A 28 0.38 -22.49 -0.90
CA GLU A 28 0.43 -23.94 -0.68
C GLU A 28 1.81 -24.52 -0.96
N SER A 29 2.39 -24.19 -2.11
CA SER A 29 3.69 -24.70 -2.55
C SER A 29 4.87 -24.03 -1.86
N THR A 30 4.63 -22.97 -1.07
CA THR A 30 5.67 -22.30 -0.27
C THR A 30 5.97 -23.06 1.02
N THR A 31 7.26 -23.21 1.33
CA THR A 31 7.78 -23.81 2.57
C THR A 31 8.55 -22.78 3.40
N ILE A 32 8.58 -22.99 4.73
CA ILE A 32 9.41 -22.18 5.64
C ILE A 32 10.89 -22.22 5.24
N ALA A 33 11.37 -23.35 4.69
CA ALA A 33 12.76 -23.48 4.25
C ALA A 33 13.09 -22.52 3.08
N GLN A 34 12.19 -22.39 2.09
CA GLN A 34 12.37 -21.44 0.99
C GLN A 34 12.39 -19.99 1.51
N ILE A 35 11.52 -19.66 2.46
CA ILE A 35 11.46 -18.32 3.06
C ILE A 35 12.74 -18.01 3.83
N LEU A 36 13.25 -18.96 4.64
CA LEU A 36 14.52 -18.81 5.36
C LEU A 36 15.70 -18.61 4.40
N ALA A 37 15.76 -19.41 3.33
CA ALA A 37 16.80 -19.31 2.32
C ALA A 37 16.79 -17.94 1.64
N ARG A 38 15.60 -17.38 1.35
CA ARG A 38 15.45 -16.05 0.74
C ARG A 38 15.73 -14.90 1.72
N ALA A 39 15.26 -15.03 2.96
CA ALA A 39 15.43 -14.01 3.99
C ALA A 39 16.87 -13.91 4.52
N GLY A 40 17.66 -14.98 4.38
CA GLY A 40 19.02 -15.05 4.93
C GLY A 40 19.05 -15.03 6.47
N VAL A 41 17.95 -15.44 7.12
CA VAL A 41 17.83 -15.47 8.59
C VAL A 41 17.85 -16.90 9.12
N THR A 42 18.19 -17.05 10.41
CA THR A 42 18.15 -18.37 11.05
C THR A 42 16.72 -18.81 11.32
N LYS A 43 16.51 -20.13 11.42
CA LYS A 43 15.23 -20.71 11.82
C LYS A 43 14.71 -20.12 13.13
N GLY A 44 15.58 -19.98 14.13
CA GLY A 44 15.22 -19.38 15.43
C GLY A 44 14.78 -17.92 15.32
N ALA A 45 15.40 -17.12 14.46
CA ALA A 45 15.00 -15.73 14.23
C ALA A 45 13.61 -15.64 13.58
N LEU A 46 13.28 -16.54 12.64
CA LEU A 46 11.94 -16.59 12.06
C LEU A 46 10.88 -16.95 13.11
N TYR A 47 11.10 -18.04 13.86
CA TYR A 47 10.12 -18.49 14.86
C TYR A 47 9.99 -17.55 16.07
N PHE A 48 10.97 -16.67 16.29
CA PHE A 48 10.83 -15.58 17.25
C PHE A 48 9.77 -14.55 16.83
N HIS A 49 9.58 -14.36 15.52
CA HIS A 49 8.64 -13.37 14.97
C HIS A 49 7.31 -13.97 14.50
N PHE A 50 7.31 -15.22 14.05
CA PHE A 50 6.15 -15.91 13.48
C PHE A 50 6.16 -17.39 13.90
N ALA A 51 5.15 -17.83 14.64
CA ALA A 51 5.04 -19.20 15.14
C ALA A 51 4.74 -20.22 14.03
N SER A 52 4.19 -19.78 12.88
CA SER A 52 3.82 -20.68 11.79
C SER A 52 3.80 -20.00 10.41
N LYS A 53 3.65 -20.81 9.35
CA LYS A 53 3.48 -20.33 7.97
C LYS A 53 2.18 -19.52 7.81
N GLU A 54 1.14 -19.91 8.54
CA GLU A 54 -0.15 -19.23 8.61
C GLU A 54 -0.01 -17.86 9.27
N GLU A 55 0.73 -17.75 10.37
CA GLU A 55 0.97 -16.45 11.02
C GLU A 55 1.77 -15.51 10.12
N LEU A 56 2.74 -16.06 9.39
CA LEU A 56 3.51 -15.32 8.39
C LEU A 56 2.60 -14.81 7.25
N ALA A 57 1.70 -15.66 6.72
CA ALA A 57 0.74 -15.27 5.69
C ALA A 57 -0.23 -14.17 6.18
N ARG A 58 -0.73 -14.27 7.42
CA ARG A 58 -1.50 -13.19 8.06
C ARG A 58 -0.69 -11.91 8.19
N GLY A 59 0.59 -12.03 8.53
CA GLY A 59 1.52 -10.89 8.58
C GLY A 59 1.66 -10.20 7.23
N VAL A 60 1.76 -10.97 6.14
CA VAL A 60 1.79 -10.45 4.76
C VAL A 60 0.46 -9.78 4.38
N LEU A 61 -0.69 -10.42 4.67
CA LEU A 61 -2.01 -9.83 4.45
C LEU A 61 -2.22 -8.53 5.21
N GLY A 62 -1.66 -8.42 6.41
CA GLY A 62 -1.69 -7.19 7.21
C GLY A 62 -0.93 -6.01 6.58
N GLN A 63 -0.17 -6.23 5.50
CA GLN A 63 0.49 -5.17 4.74
C GLN A 63 -0.32 -4.70 3.53
N ALA A 64 -1.48 -5.32 3.25
CA ALA A 64 -2.26 -5.08 2.04
C ALA A 64 -2.97 -3.73 2.00
N LEU A 65 -3.38 -3.19 3.15
CA LEU A 65 -3.91 -1.84 3.24
C LEU A 65 -2.74 -0.91 3.61
N THR A 66 -2.19 -0.22 2.61
CA THR A 66 -1.16 0.79 2.80
C THR A 66 -1.58 2.09 2.13
N ILE A 67 -1.51 3.17 2.91
CA ILE A 67 -1.66 4.56 2.43
C ILE A 67 -0.31 5.29 2.48
N GLU A 68 0.80 4.55 2.60
CA GLU A 68 2.13 5.13 2.50
C GLU A 68 2.32 5.72 1.09
N GLY A 69 2.84 6.94 1.02
CA GLY A 69 3.00 7.65 -0.24
C GLY A 69 1.92 8.66 -0.56
N ILE A 70 0.80 8.65 0.19
CA ILE A 70 -0.33 9.53 -0.10
C ILE A 70 -0.13 10.88 0.56
N LEU A 71 -0.25 11.93 -0.23
CA LEU A 71 -0.15 13.31 0.23
C LEU A 71 -1.55 13.91 0.34
N PRO A 72 -1.89 14.62 1.44
CA PRO A 72 -3.20 15.23 1.61
C PRO A 72 -3.57 16.11 0.40
N GLN A 73 -4.81 15.98 -0.07
CA GLN A 73 -5.36 16.80 -1.16
C GLN A 73 -6.52 17.65 -0.65
N GLU A 74 -6.76 18.79 -1.31
CA GLU A 74 -7.99 19.58 -1.07
C GLU A 74 -9.23 18.80 -1.52
N SER A 75 -9.14 18.14 -2.68
CA SER A 75 -10.19 17.27 -3.21
C SER A 75 -10.04 15.85 -2.69
N ARG A 76 -11.12 15.32 -2.10
CA ARG A 76 -11.17 13.92 -1.65
C ARG A 76 -11.18 12.95 -2.83
N LEU A 77 -11.75 13.35 -3.97
CA LEU A 77 -11.64 12.55 -5.19
C LEU A 77 -10.20 12.47 -5.72
N GLN A 78 -9.41 13.55 -5.62
CA GLN A 78 -8.00 13.48 -6.02
C GLN A 78 -7.20 12.58 -5.08
N GLU A 79 -7.44 12.63 -3.77
CA GLU A 79 -6.78 11.73 -2.81
C GLU A 79 -7.12 10.26 -3.12
N TRP A 80 -8.37 9.95 -3.46
CA TRP A 80 -8.76 8.63 -3.93
C TRP A 80 -8.03 8.20 -5.22
N VAL A 81 -7.90 9.09 -6.21
CA VAL A 81 -7.11 8.83 -7.43
C VAL A 81 -5.65 8.56 -7.08
N ASP A 82 -5.07 9.38 -6.20
CA ASP A 82 -3.68 9.25 -5.77
C ASP A 82 -3.41 7.91 -5.08
N VAL A 83 -4.34 7.44 -4.24
CA VAL A 83 -4.27 6.10 -3.63
C VAL A 83 -4.12 5.02 -4.69
N GLY A 84 -5.03 4.93 -5.65
CA GLY A 84 -5.00 3.87 -6.65
C GLY A 84 -3.79 3.97 -7.58
N MET A 85 -3.38 5.19 -7.95
CA MET A 85 -2.25 5.43 -8.84
C MET A 85 -0.89 5.18 -8.16
N VAL A 86 -0.73 5.54 -6.89
CA VAL A 86 0.48 5.25 -6.12
C VAL A 86 0.61 3.75 -5.89
N LEU A 87 -0.47 3.04 -5.56
CA LEU A 87 -0.44 1.58 -5.46
C LEU A 87 -0.05 0.94 -6.79
N ALA A 88 -0.64 1.38 -7.91
CA ALA A 88 -0.30 0.89 -9.24
C ALA A 88 1.19 1.06 -9.57
N HIS A 89 1.78 2.18 -9.16
CA HIS A 89 3.20 2.46 -9.34
C HIS A 89 4.11 1.58 -8.46
N ARG A 90 3.73 1.36 -7.21
CA ARG A 90 4.53 0.62 -6.22
C ARG A 90 4.50 -0.90 -6.45
N LEU A 91 3.35 -1.42 -6.87
CA LEU A 91 3.10 -2.86 -6.95
C LEU A 91 4.17 -3.65 -7.72
N PRO A 92 4.58 -3.25 -8.93
CA PRO A 92 5.61 -3.98 -9.68
C PRO A 92 6.97 -4.03 -8.97
N GLY A 93 7.27 -3.04 -8.11
CA GLY A 93 8.53 -2.92 -7.38
C GLY A 93 8.51 -3.47 -5.95
N GLU A 94 7.34 -3.81 -5.42
CA GLU A 94 7.16 -4.23 -4.03
C GLU A 94 6.50 -5.62 -3.93
N PRO A 95 7.28 -6.72 -3.96
CA PRO A 95 6.76 -8.09 -3.94
C PRO A 95 5.86 -8.40 -2.73
N LEU A 96 6.13 -7.77 -1.58
CA LEU A 96 5.31 -7.90 -0.39
C LEU A 96 3.88 -7.39 -0.62
N LEU A 97 3.76 -6.23 -1.27
CA LEU A 97 2.48 -5.61 -1.59
C LEU A 97 1.72 -6.46 -2.63
N SER A 98 2.41 -6.90 -3.69
CA SER A 98 1.84 -7.82 -4.71
C SER A 98 1.30 -9.10 -4.07
N ALA A 99 2.10 -9.76 -3.23
CA ALA A 99 1.71 -11.00 -2.58
C ALA A 99 0.48 -10.82 -1.68
N SER A 100 0.37 -9.67 -1.00
CA SER A 100 -0.77 -9.37 -0.13
C SER A 100 -2.10 -9.25 -0.89
N ILE A 101 -2.08 -8.71 -2.11
CA ILE A 101 -3.22 -8.65 -3.02
C ILE A 101 -3.56 -10.04 -3.55
N ARG A 102 -2.55 -10.80 -4.00
CA ARG A 102 -2.76 -12.16 -4.51
C ARG A 102 -3.30 -13.12 -3.46
N LEU A 103 -2.79 -13.05 -2.23
CA LEU A 103 -3.33 -13.82 -1.09
C LEU A 103 -4.78 -13.43 -0.79
N SER A 104 -5.13 -12.14 -0.93
CA SER A 104 -6.52 -11.70 -0.78
C SER A 104 -7.41 -12.17 -1.93
N ALA A 105 -6.88 -12.45 -3.12
CA ALA A 105 -7.64 -12.99 -4.25
C ALA A 105 -7.81 -14.53 -4.17
N ASP A 106 -6.80 -15.25 -3.67
CA ASP A 106 -6.80 -16.71 -3.55
C ASP A 106 -7.91 -17.19 -2.61
N ARG A 107 -8.82 -18.02 -3.14
CA ARG A 107 -10.00 -18.48 -2.39
C ARG A 107 -9.62 -19.23 -1.11
N LYS A 108 -8.62 -20.11 -1.15
CA LYS A 108 -8.24 -20.91 0.02
C LYS A 108 -7.59 -20.03 1.08
N ALA A 109 -6.72 -19.12 0.67
CA ALA A 109 -6.09 -18.15 1.57
C ALA A 109 -7.16 -17.28 2.23
N ARG A 110 -8.19 -16.84 1.49
CA ARG A 110 -9.33 -16.11 2.05
C ARG A 110 -10.10 -16.92 3.09
N ASP A 111 -10.38 -18.19 2.80
CA ASP A 111 -11.10 -19.07 3.73
C ASP A 111 -10.30 -19.31 5.03
N LEU A 112 -8.96 -19.31 4.95
CA LEU A 112 -8.07 -19.55 6.08
C LEU A 112 -7.72 -18.29 6.89
N PHE A 113 -7.56 -17.16 6.22
CA PHE A 113 -6.91 -15.96 6.80
C PHE A 113 -7.73 -14.68 6.65
N GLY A 114 -8.85 -14.71 5.92
CA GLY A 114 -9.58 -13.51 5.54
C GLY A 114 -8.90 -12.76 4.39
N THR A 115 -9.27 -11.49 4.23
CA THR A 115 -8.90 -10.68 3.07
C THR A 115 -8.80 -9.22 3.49
N SER A 116 -8.03 -8.40 2.77
CA SER A 116 -8.03 -6.95 2.96
C SER A 116 -9.19 -6.21 2.29
N TRP A 117 -10.04 -6.90 1.52
CA TRP A 117 -11.10 -6.25 0.74
C TRP A 117 -12.09 -5.43 1.57
N PRO A 118 -12.62 -5.92 2.70
CA PRO A 118 -13.52 -5.10 3.53
C PRO A 118 -12.85 -3.81 3.98
N ALA A 119 -11.59 -3.86 4.41
CA ALA A 119 -10.86 -2.69 4.86
C ALA A 119 -10.62 -1.67 3.73
N TRP A 120 -10.30 -2.15 2.52
CA TRP A 120 -10.21 -1.29 1.33
C TRP A 120 -11.57 -0.68 0.95
N ILE A 121 -12.64 -1.46 0.98
CA ILE A 121 -13.99 -0.99 0.66
C ILE A 121 -14.41 0.09 1.67
N ASP A 122 -14.22 -0.14 2.96
CA ASP A 122 -14.57 0.83 4.01
C ASP A 122 -13.75 2.13 3.88
N PHE A 123 -12.45 2.01 3.59
CA PHE A 123 -11.58 3.17 3.37
C PHE A 123 -12.03 4.01 2.16
N ILE A 124 -12.26 3.38 1.01
CA ILE A 124 -12.70 4.08 -0.21
C ILE A 124 -14.12 4.63 -0.05
N ALA A 125 -15.02 3.90 0.61
CA ALA A 125 -16.38 4.37 0.90
C ALA A 125 -16.35 5.62 1.79
N GLY A 126 -15.45 5.66 2.78
CA GLY A 126 -15.22 6.85 3.61
C GLY A 126 -14.78 8.06 2.79
N GLN A 127 -13.76 7.88 1.93
CA GLN A 127 -13.27 8.95 1.03
C GLN A 127 -14.38 9.46 0.10
N LEU A 128 -15.17 8.57 -0.50
CA LEU A 128 -16.29 8.93 -1.36
C LEU A 128 -17.42 9.62 -0.59
N ALA A 129 -17.68 9.23 0.65
CA ALA A 129 -18.68 9.88 1.50
C ALA A 129 -18.26 11.31 1.87
N GLU A 130 -16.98 11.53 2.20
CA GLU A 130 -16.42 12.85 2.46
C GLU A 130 -16.44 13.73 1.21
N ALA A 131 -16.02 13.19 0.06
CA ALA A 131 -16.12 13.87 -1.24
C ALA A 131 -17.57 14.27 -1.57
N LYS A 132 -18.53 13.40 -1.26
CA LYS A 132 -19.96 13.68 -1.44
C LYS A 132 -20.44 14.80 -0.53
N ALA A 133 -20.00 14.83 0.72
CA ALA A 133 -20.31 15.92 1.65
C ALA A 133 -19.73 17.27 1.20
N GLN A 134 -18.59 17.25 0.49
CA GLN A 134 -17.97 18.43 -0.12
C GLN A 134 -18.61 18.87 -1.45
N GLY A 135 -19.59 18.11 -1.95
CA GLY A 135 -20.26 18.40 -3.23
C GLY A 135 -19.45 18.00 -4.47
N GLU A 136 -18.43 17.16 -4.32
CA GLU A 136 -17.61 16.67 -5.44
C GLU A 136 -18.23 15.48 -6.17
N VAL A 137 -19.17 14.77 -5.52
CA VAL A 137 -19.77 13.52 -6.01
C VAL A 137 -21.23 13.73 -6.43
N LEU A 138 -21.65 13.06 -7.50
CA LEU A 138 -23.01 13.11 -8.04
C LEU A 138 -24.04 12.60 -6.99
N PRO A 139 -25.25 13.19 -6.93
CA PRO A 139 -26.22 12.87 -5.87
C PRO A 139 -26.65 11.39 -5.80
N HIS A 140 -26.73 10.72 -6.95
CA HIS A 140 -27.20 9.34 -7.07
C HIS A 140 -26.17 8.29 -6.66
N VAL A 141 -24.91 8.68 -6.49
CA VAL A 141 -23.81 7.76 -6.19
C VAL A 141 -23.93 7.28 -4.74
N ASP A 142 -23.97 5.97 -4.54
CA ASP A 142 -23.85 5.36 -3.22
C ASP A 142 -22.36 5.06 -2.93
N PRO A 143 -21.75 5.67 -1.89
CA PRO A 143 -20.32 5.48 -1.61
C PRO A 143 -19.92 4.02 -1.38
N GLY A 144 -20.72 3.24 -0.67
CA GLY A 144 -20.40 1.85 -0.33
C GLY A 144 -20.45 0.91 -1.55
N ALA A 145 -21.51 1.01 -2.35
CA ALA A 145 -21.64 0.25 -3.59
C ALA A 145 -20.57 0.64 -4.61
N THR A 146 -20.29 1.94 -4.74
CA THR A 146 -19.26 2.47 -5.65
C THR A 146 -17.87 2.01 -5.25
N ALA A 147 -17.55 2.04 -3.95
CA ALA A 147 -16.28 1.51 -3.42
C ALA A 147 -16.14 0.01 -3.68
N THR A 148 -17.20 -0.77 -3.45
CA THR A 148 -17.20 -2.22 -3.71
C THR A 148 -16.91 -2.54 -5.17
N LEU A 149 -17.60 -1.86 -6.10
CA LEU A 149 -17.37 -2.04 -7.54
C LEU A 149 -15.96 -1.61 -7.95
N PHE A 150 -15.48 -0.48 -7.42
CA PHE A 150 -14.16 0.04 -7.75
C PHE A 150 -13.05 -0.89 -7.27
N VAL A 151 -13.09 -1.35 -6.01
CA VAL A 151 -12.10 -2.30 -5.47
C VAL A 151 -12.08 -3.59 -6.29
N GLY A 152 -13.25 -4.11 -6.68
CA GLY A 152 -13.34 -5.27 -7.56
C GLY A 152 -12.72 -5.03 -8.94
N ALA A 153 -13.02 -3.88 -9.55
CA ALA A 153 -12.48 -3.52 -10.87
C ALA A 153 -10.97 -3.30 -10.84
N TRP A 154 -10.46 -2.57 -9.84
CA TRP A 154 -9.03 -2.29 -9.67
C TRP A 154 -8.22 -3.58 -9.47
N THR A 155 -8.69 -4.47 -8.58
CA THR A 155 -8.06 -5.79 -8.39
C THR A 155 -8.13 -6.64 -9.67
N GLY A 156 -9.23 -6.59 -10.40
CA GLY A 156 -9.35 -7.29 -11.69
C GLY A 156 -8.35 -6.80 -12.73
N VAL A 157 -8.12 -5.49 -12.80
CA VAL A 157 -7.11 -4.90 -13.69
C VAL A 157 -5.70 -5.36 -13.32
N GLU A 158 -5.36 -5.40 -12.03
CA GLU A 158 -4.07 -5.88 -11.52
C GLU A 158 -3.83 -7.35 -11.89
N ILE A 159 -4.80 -8.23 -11.62
CA ILE A 159 -4.70 -9.66 -11.94
C ILE A 159 -4.55 -9.87 -13.46
N LEU A 160 -5.30 -9.14 -14.28
CA LEU A 160 -5.18 -9.23 -15.74
C LEU A 160 -3.85 -8.65 -16.26
N ALA A 161 -3.33 -7.60 -15.63
CA ALA A 161 -2.05 -7.02 -16.03
C ALA A 161 -0.87 -7.98 -15.75
N THR A 162 -0.88 -8.64 -14.59
CA THR A 162 0.17 -9.60 -14.22
C THR A 162 0.12 -10.88 -15.04
N ALA A 163 -1.07 -11.34 -15.45
CA ALA A 163 -1.23 -12.51 -16.32
C ALA A 163 -0.60 -12.34 -17.72
N HIS A 164 -0.51 -11.11 -18.24
CA HIS A 164 0.03 -10.82 -19.57
C HIS A 164 1.52 -10.44 -19.58
N GLY A 165 2.17 -10.33 -18.42
CA GLY A 165 3.62 -10.10 -18.32
C GLY A 165 4.10 -8.72 -18.80
N GLU A 166 3.20 -7.75 -18.98
CA GLU A 166 3.53 -6.41 -19.46
C GLU A 166 3.85 -5.47 -18.29
N SER A 167 5.13 -5.32 -17.97
CA SER A 167 5.60 -4.34 -16.98
C SER A 167 5.34 -2.90 -17.46
N GLY A 168 4.78 -2.05 -16.59
CA GLY A 168 4.39 -0.66 -16.92
C GLY A 168 3.03 -0.49 -17.63
N ALA A 169 2.26 -1.58 -17.78
CA ALA A 169 0.88 -1.51 -18.25
C ALA A 169 -0.12 -1.17 -17.12
N LEU A 170 0.25 -1.40 -15.85
CA LEU A 170 -0.67 -1.28 -14.73
C LEU A 170 -1.11 0.16 -14.52
N GLU A 171 -0.18 1.12 -14.46
CA GLU A 171 -0.54 2.53 -14.25
C GLU A 171 -1.42 3.07 -15.38
N LYS A 172 -1.15 2.66 -16.64
CA LYS A 172 -1.99 3.03 -17.79
C LYS A 172 -3.40 2.44 -17.70
N ARG A 173 -3.53 1.19 -17.26
CA ARG A 173 -4.84 0.52 -17.12
C ARG A 173 -5.63 1.06 -15.93
N ILE A 174 -4.96 1.42 -14.84
CA ILE A 174 -5.61 2.07 -13.68
C ILE A 174 -6.02 3.50 -14.03
N ALA A 175 -5.21 4.26 -14.76
CA ALA A 175 -5.61 5.56 -15.30
C ALA A 175 -6.89 5.42 -16.16
N LEU A 176 -6.92 4.46 -17.09
CA LEU A 176 -8.11 4.17 -17.90
C LEU A 176 -9.33 3.76 -17.06
N LEU A 177 -9.12 2.99 -15.99
CA LEU A 177 -10.19 2.62 -15.05
C LEU A 177 -10.79 3.88 -14.42
N TYR A 178 -9.96 4.80 -13.91
CA TYR A 178 -10.43 6.07 -13.35
C TYR A 178 -11.13 6.95 -14.39
N ASP A 179 -10.58 7.09 -15.59
CA ASP A 179 -11.18 7.86 -16.68
C ASP A 179 -12.58 7.32 -17.07
N THR A 180 -12.80 6.02 -16.88
CA THR A 180 -14.10 5.37 -17.12
C THR A 180 -15.05 5.55 -15.93
N PHE A 181 -14.53 5.49 -14.69
CA PHE A 181 -15.34 5.50 -13.47
C PHE A 181 -15.76 6.92 -13.06
N LEU A 182 -14.84 7.88 -13.13
CA LEU A 182 -15.02 9.23 -12.60
C LEU A 182 -16.16 10.02 -13.25
N PRO A 183 -16.45 9.92 -14.57
CA PRO A 183 -17.63 10.57 -15.16
C PRO A 183 -18.97 10.12 -14.57
N GLY A 184 -19.04 8.90 -14.04
CA GLY A 184 -20.21 8.36 -13.34
C GLY A 184 -20.24 8.67 -11.84
N VAL A 185 -19.18 9.26 -11.29
CA VAL A 185 -19.01 9.51 -9.85
C VAL A 185 -18.93 11.01 -9.54
N ALA A 186 -18.07 11.74 -10.24
CA ALA A 186 -17.74 13.13 -9.96
C ALA A 186 -18.73 14.11 -10.60
N VAL A 187 -19.02 15.22 -9.92
CA VAL A 187 -19.70 16.35 -10.54
C VAL A 187 -18.80 16.99 -11.61
N PRO A 188 -19.34 17.58 -12.69
CA PRO A 188 -18.52 18.12 -13.79
C PRO A 188 -17.46 19.14 -13.37
N GLY A 189 -17.72 19.93 -12.32
CA GLY A 189 -16.76 20.89 -11.78
C GLY A 189 -15.54 20.23 -11.13
N ALA A 190 -15.75 19.18 -10.34
CA ALA A 190 -14.68 18.42 -9.70
C ALA A 190 -13.89 17.61 -10.73
N LEU A 191 -14.59 16.92 -11.64
CA LEU A 191 -14.00 16.06 -12.67
C LEU A 191 -12.91 16.77 -13.50
N ARG A 192 -13.13 18.05 -13.82
CA ARG A 192 -12.19 18.84 -14.63
C ARG A 192 -10.82 19.07 -13.99
N ASN A 193 -10.73 18.97 -12.66
CA ASN A 193 -9.52 19.25 -11.90
C ASN A 193 -8.82 17.98 -11.44
N LEU A 194 -9.38 16.80 -11.73
CA LEU A 194 -8.77 15.52 -11.37
C LEU A 194 -7.64 15.19 -12.34
N ASP A 195 -6.51 14.76 -11.78
CA ASP A 195 -5.32 14.33 -12.48
C ASP A 195 -5.20 12.81 -12.40
N THR A 196 -5.66 12.13 -13.46
CA THR A 196 -5.61 10.67 -13.64
C THR A 196 -4.47 10.21 -14.53
N ALA A 197 -3.54 11.10 -14.89
CA ALA A 197 -2.48 10.80 -15.85
C ALA A 197 -1.69 9.55 -15.44
N PRO A 198 -1.28 8.67 -16.38
CA PRO A 198 -0.58 7.43 -16.05
C PRO A 198 0.68 7.59 -15.20
N ASP A 199 1.34 8.74 -15.23
CA ASP A 199 2.53 9.04 -14.42
C ASP A 199 2.21 9.64 -13.03
N ARG A 200 0.93 9.90 -12.71
CA ARG A 200 0.49 10.51 -11.44
C ARG A 200 1.08 9.80 -10.23
N GLY A 201 0.97 8.48 -10.16
CA GLY A 201 1.47 7.68 -9.04
C GLY A 201 2.97 7.87 -8.81
N ALA A 202 3.75 7.89 -9.88
CA ALA A 202 5.20 8.14 -9.81
C ALA A 202 5.53 9.56 -9.32
N ARG A 203 4.77 10.58 -9.77
CA ARG A 203 4.95 11.96 -9.31
C ARG A 203 4.65 12.12 -7.83
N VAL A 204 3.52 11.59 -7.37
CA VAL A 204 3.09 11.65 -5.95
C VAL A 204 4.08 10.89 -5.07
N TRP A 205 4.49 9.68 -5.49
CA TRP A 205 5.47 8.89 -4.75
C TRP A 205 6.81 9.59 -4.60
N LYS A 206 7.32 10.21 -5.68
CA LYS A 206 8.55 11.00 -5.64
C LYS A 206 8.45 12.19 -4.69
N ALA A 207 7.31 12.89 -4.69
CA ALA A 207 7.06 14.01 -3.78
C ALA A 207 7.03 13.56 -2.32
N HIS A 208 6.38 12.44 -2.01
CA HIS A 208 6.39 11.83 -0.68
C HIS A 208 7.81 11.48 -0.21
N GLN A 209 8.63 10.85 -1.07
CA GLN A 209 10.01 10.53 -0.70
C GLN A 209 10.85 11.78 -0.41
N ALA A 210 10.64 12.85 -1.17
CA ALA A 210 11.31 14.12 -0.92
C ALA A 210 10.89 14.75 0.43
N GLN A 211 9.59 14.74 0.75
CA GLN A 211 9.10 15.23 2.06
C GLN A 211 9.66 14.41 3.21
N LYS A 212 9.66 13.08 3.09
CA LYS A 212 10.22 12.20 4.12
C LYS A 212 11.71 12.46 4.36
N ALA A 213 12.50 12.60 3.30
CA ALA A 213 13.93 12.91 3.42
C ALA A 213 14.19 14.27 4.08
N GLN A 214 13.35 15.28 3.79
CA GLN A 214 13.43 16.59 4.44
C GLN A 214 13.08 16.50 5.93
N GLN A 215 12.05 15.73 6.30
CA GLN A 215 11.66 15.54 7.69
C GLN A 215 12.76 14.82 8.49
N GLU A 216 13.33 13.74 7.95
CA GLU A 216 14.44 13.01 8.59
C GLU A 216 15.67 13.92 8.80
N GLN A 217 15.97 14.82 7.84
CA GLN A 217 17.05 15.81 7.98
C GLN A 217 16.75 16.85 9.07
N GLN A 218 15.51 17.32 9.16
CA GLN A 218 15.09 18.27 10.20
C GLN A 218 15.15 17.64 11.60
N GLU A 219 14.66 16.40 11.74
CA GLU A 219 14.72 15.65 12.99
C GLU A 219 16.17 15.42 13.43
N ALA A 220 17.06 15.00 12.50
CA ALA A 220 18.48 14.83 12.80
C ALA A 220 19.18 16.15 13.22
N GLN A 221 18.79 17.29 12.63
CA GLN A 221 19.32 18.60 13.01
C GLN A 221 18.81 19.05 14.39
N GLN A 222 17.55 18.77 14.73
CA GLN A 222 16.98 19.06 16.05
C GLN A 222 17.58 18.17 17.15
N GLU A 223 17.83 16.89 16.87
CA GLU A 223 18.54 16.00 17.78
C GLU A 223 19.99 16.43 18.01
N ALA A 224 20.70 16.86 16.98
CA ALA A 224 22.07 17.37 17.11
C ALA A 224 22.11 18.67 17.95
N GLY A 225 21.20 19.62 17.68
CA GLY A 225 21.13 20.87 18.43
C GLY A 225 20.76 20.68 19.91
N SER A 226 19.82 19.78 20.21
CA SER A 226 19.44 19.48 21.60
C SER A 226 20.54 18.75 22.38
N GLN A 227 21.36 17.94 21.72
CA GLN A 227 22.54 17.31 22.34
C GLN A 227 23.66 18.32 22.61
N GLU A 228 23.88 19.31 21.73
CA GLU A 228 24.83 20.40 21.97
C GLU A 228 24.40 21.33 23.11
N GLU A 229 23.12 21.68 23.20
CA GLU A 229 22.58 22.48 24.32
C GLU A 229 22.67 21.73 25.67
N ALA A 230 22.37 20.42 25.69
CA ALA A 230 22.49 19.59 26.89
C ALA A 230 23.96 19.44 27.35
N ALA A 231 24.90 19.33 26.41
CA ALA A 231 26.33 19.30 26.72
C ALA A 231 26.83 20.65 27.26
N ALA A 232 26.36 21.77 26.70
CA ALA A 232 26.70 23.11 27.18
C ALA A 232 26.16 23.37 28.60
N ALA A 233 24.93 22.93 28.90
CA ALA A 233 24.31 23.09 30.22
C ALA A 233 24.92 22.23 31.34
N THR A 234 25.61 21.14 30.99
CA THR A 234 26.31 20.27 31.97
C THR A 234 27.72 20.76 32.30
N THR A 235 28.25 21.69 31.49
CA THR A 235 29.61 22.23 31.63
C THR A 235 29.63 23.59 32.35
N ALA A 236 28.46 24.15 32.66
CA ALA A 236 28.26 25.39 33.41
C ALA A 236 27.81 25.10 34.86
#